data_AF-A0A662RN82-F1
#
_entry.id   AF-A0A662RN82-F1
#
_cell.length_a   1.000
_cell.length_b   1.000
_cell.length_c   1.000
_cell.angle_alpha   90.00
_cell.angle_beta   90.00
_cell.angle_gamma   90.00
#
_symmetry.space_group_name_H-M   'P 1'
#
loop_
_entity.id
_entity.type
_entity.pdbx_description
1 polymer ?
#
loop_
_entity_poly.entity_id
_entity_poly.type
_entity_poly.pdbx_seq_one_letter_code
_entity_poly.pdbx_strand_id
1 'polypeptide(L)' 'MPKWEVRKIIDKVEIRVMKKAAPSYFEVIDCERVVLEVVNPKNPAQILAMTKIWDAKLARELREKFEDLWSEAKPLNMS' A
#
# COMPACT_ATOMS: atom_id res chain seq x y z
N MET A 1 0.80 15.78 14.16
CA MET A 1 1.86 16.16 13.21
C MET A 1 1.46 17.44 12.51
N PRO A 2 2.28 18.50 12.51
CA PRO A 2 2.01 19.74 11.79
C PRO A 2 1.88 19.53 10.27
N LYS A 3 1.02 20.30 9.59
CA LYS A 3 0.81 20.22 8.12
C LYS A 3 2.10 20.33 7.30
N TRP A 4 3.09 21.06 7.79
CA TRP A 4 4.37 21.26 7.10
C TRP A 4 5.28 20.01 7.15
N GLU A 5 5.15 19.17 8.18
CA GLU A 5 5.90 17.92 8.28
C GLU A 5 5.37 16.87 7.30
N VAL A 6 4.05 16.79 7.15
CA VAL A 6 3.39 15.91 6.17
C VAL A 6 3.86 16.23 4.75
N ARG A 7 3.95 17.53 4.42
CA ARG A 7 4.38 17.97 3.08
C ARG A 7 5.82 17.58 2.73
N LYS A 8 6.74 17.70 3.70
CA LYS A 8 8.14 17.26 3.54
C LYS A 8 8.29 15.75 3.31
N ILE A 9 7.36 14.95 3.81
CA ILE A 9 7.37 13.49 3.63
C ILE A 9 6.84 13.13 2.25
N ILE A 10 5.76 13.78 1.81
CA ILE A 10 5.15 13.54 0.49
C ILE A 10 6.17 13.77 -0.64
N ASP A 11 7.01 14.80 -0.53
CA ASP A 11 8.06 15.08 -1.53
C ASP A 11 9.15 14.00 -1.61
N LYS A 12 9.21 13.07 -0.64
CA LYS A 12 10.17 11.96 -0.57
C LYS A 12 9.54 10.60 -0.85
N VAL A 13 8.26 10.55 -1.19
CA VAL A 13 7.53 9.31 -1.45
C VAL A 13 7.09 9.30 -2.92
N GLU A 14 7.32 8.18 -3.59
CA GLU A 14 6.75 7.97 -4.92
C GLU A 14 5.32 7.45 -4.79
N ILE A 15 4.40 8.04 -5.54
CA ILE A 15 3.00 7.63 -5.58
C ILE A 15 2.64 7.29 -7.01
N ARG A 16 2.05 6.10 -7.22
CA ARG A 16 1.53 5.66 -8.51
C ARG A 16 0.07 5.22 -8.40
N VAL A 17 -0.67 5.37 -9.50
CA VAL A 17 -2.10 5.06 -9.57
C VAL A 17 -2.39 4.08 -10.70
N MET A 18 -3.32 3.18 -10.45
CA MET A 18 -3.88 2.26 -11.44
C MET A 18 -5.42 2.29 -11.42
N LYS A 19 -6.05 2.12 -12.59
CA LYS A 19 -7.52 2.21 -12.73
C LYS A 19 -8.28 0.98 -12.22
N LYS A 20 -7.61 -0.17 -12.10
CA LYS A 20 -8.19 -1.44 -11.65
C LYS A 20 -7.31 -2.06 -10.58
N ALA A 21 -7.23 -1.41 -9.42
CA ALA A 21 -6.60 -2.03 -8.27
C ALA A 21 -7.47 -3.21 -7.81
N ALA A 22 -6.84 -4.32 -7.42
CA ALA A 22 -7.54 -5.36 -6.69
C ALA A 22 -8.07 -4.77 -5.36
N PRO A 23 -9.24 -5.20 -4.86
CA PRO A 23 -9.80 -4.67 -3.62
C PRO A 23 -9.05 -5.12 -2.36
N SER A 24 -7.97 -5.92 -2.51
CA SER A 24 -7.10 -6.30 -1.40
C SER A 24 -5.96 -5.29 -1.27
N TYR A 25 -5.91 -4.61 -0.14
CA TYR A 25 -4.81 -3.75 0.23
C TYR A 25 -3.83 -4.54 1.10
N PHE A 26 -2.54 -4.38 0.83
CA PHE A 26 -1.48 -4.96 1.63
C PHE A 26 -0.32 -3.98 1.75
N GLU A 27 0.39 -4.08 2.87
CA GLU A 27 1.64 -3.36 3.11
C GLU A 27 2.76 -4.38 3.31
N VAL A 28 3.94 -4.07 2.77
CA VAL A 28 5.17 -4.84 3.02
C VAL A 28 6.16 -3.93 3.74
N ILE A 29 6.66 -4.37 4.90
CA ILE A 29 7.60 -3.63 5.74
C ILE A 29 8.89 -4.43 5.86
N ASP A 30 10.01 -3.83 5.47
CA ASP A 30 11.37 -4.39 5.51
C ASP A 30 11.55 -5.75 4.80
N CYS A 31 10.60 -6.16 3.95
CA CYS A 31 10.52 -7.53 3.41
C CYS A 31 10.49 -8.64 4.49
N GLU A 32 10.03 -8.31 5.69
CA GLU A 32 9.89 -9.24 6.83
C GLU A 32 8.46 -9.35 7.35
N ARG A 33 7.68 -8.26 7.21
CA ARG A 33 6.35 -8.14 7.79
C ARG A 33 5.36 -7.73 6.73
N VAL A 34 4.15 -8.25 6.88
CA VAL A 34 3.03 -7.96 6.00
C VAL A 34 1.86 -7.47 6.84
N VAL A 35 1.17 -6.44 6.38
CA VAL A 35 -0.13 -6.05 6.89
C VAL A 35 -1.15 -6.35 5.80
N LEU A 36 -2.17 -7.14 6.13
CA LEU A 36 -3.30 -7.41 5.25
C LEU A 36 -4.52 -6.67 5.77
N GLU A 37 -5.20 -5.94 4.89
CA GLU A 37 -6.38 -5.16 5.25
C GLU A 37 -7.63 -5.71 4.57
N VAL A 38 -8.70 -5.82 5.34
CA VAL A 38 -10.02 -6.21 4.84
C VAL A 38 -10.91 -4.98 4.85
N VAL A 39 -11.37 -4.57 3.67
CA VAL A 39 -12.31 -3.46 3.50
C VAL A 39 -13.69 -3.85 4.04
N ASN A 40 -14.38 -2.91 4.68
CA ASN A 40 -15.77 -3.11 5.08
C ASN A 40 -16.69 -3.20 3.85
N PRO A 41 -17.34 -4.35 3.59
CA PRO A 41 -18.18 -4.51 2.40
C PRO A 41 -19.43 -3.61 2.42
N LYS A 42 -19.87 -3.16 3.60
CA LYS A 42 -20.99 -2.21 3.75
C LYS A 42 -20.55 -0.75 3.59
N ASN A 43 -19.27 -0.45 3.77
CA ASN A 43 -18.72 0.89 3.61
C ASN A 43 -17.24 0.82 3.14
N PRO A 44 -16.98 0.88 1.83
CA PRO A 44 -15.62 0.72 1.29
C PRO A 44 -14.60 1.79 1.72
N ALA A 45 -15.05 2.89 2.31
CA ALA A 45 -14.16 3.91 2.87
C ALA A 45 -13.61 3.54 4.27
N GLN A 46 -14.00 2.38 4.81
CA GLN A 46 -13.58 1.93 6.14
C GLN A 46 -12.86 0.57 6.06
N ILE A 47 -11.80 0.44 6.85
CA ILE A 47 -11.16 -0.86 7.10
C ILE A 47 -11.97 -1.61 8.17
N LEU A 48 -12.37 -2.84 7.86
CA LEU A 48 -13.10 -3.73 8.77
C LEU A 48 -12.15 -4.45 9.73
N ALA A 49 -11.03 -4.95 9.22
CA ALA A 49 -10.05 -5.70 9.99
C ALA A 49 -8.65 -5.56 9.38
N MET A 50 -7.63 -5.72 10.22
CA MET A 50 -6.23 -5.75 9.82
C MET A 50 -5.51 -6.90 10.52
N THR A 51 -4.65 -7.60 9.78
CA THR A 51 -3.80 -8.66 10.33
C THR A 51 -2.35 -8.35 10.01
N LYS A 52 -1.51 -8.27 11.06
CA LYS A 52 -0.06 -8.16 10.93
C LYS A 52 0.57 -9.54 11.03
N ILE A 53 1.32 -9.92 10.02
CA ILE A 53 1.98 -11.22 9.89
C ILE A 53 3.49 -11.00 9.85
N TRP A 54 4.23 -11.82 10.60
CA TRP A 54 5.69 -11.81 10.58
C TRP A 54 6.19 -13.06 9.86
N ASP A 55 6.32 -12.94 8.54
CA ASP A 55 6.71 -14.02 7.66
C ASP A 55 7.50 -13.44 6.48
N ALA A 56 8.82 -13.65 6.49
CA ALA A 56 9.72 -13.14 5.47
C ALA A 56 9.51 -13.80 4.10
N LYS A 57 8.98 -15.03 4.04
CA LYS A 57 8.66 -15.67 2.76
C LYS A 57 7.45 -14.96 2.15
N LEU A 58 6.37 -14.81 2.91
CA LEU A 58 5.18 -14.12 2.47
C LEU A 58 5.47 -12.66 2.08
N ALA A 59 6.32 -11.96 2.85
CA ALA A 59 6.71 -10.60 2.55
C ALA A 59 7.46 -10.46 1.21
N ARG A 60 8.32 -11.42 0.86
CA ARG A 60 8.99 -11.44 -0.45
C ARG A 60 8.02 -11.72 -1.60
N GLU A 61 7.15 -12.71 -1.44
CA GLU A 61 6.14 -13.05 -2.46
C GLU A 61 5.20 -11.85 -2.73
N LEU A 62 4.77 -11.15 -1.68
CA LEU A 62 3.97 -9.93 -1.85
C LEU A 62 4.76 -8.74 -2.37
N ARG A 63 6.06 -8.65 -2.09
CA ARG A 63 6.92 -7.63 -2.72
C ARG A 63 7.03 -7.85 -4.22
N GLU A 64 7.23 -9.08 -4.68
CA GLU A 64 7.24 -9.41 -6.11
C GLU A 64 5.90 -9.03 -6.74
N LYS A 65 4.78 -9.35 -6.08
CA LYS A 65 3.46 -8.96 -6.58
C LYS A 65 3.26 -7.45 -6.62
N PHE A 66 3.80 -6.72 -5.63
CA PHE A 66 3.79 -5.27 -5.62
C PHE A 66 4.56 -4.71 -6.83
N GLU A 67 5.75 -5.24 -7.14
CA GLU A 67 6.55 -4.77 -8.27
C GLU A 67 5.83 -4.98 -9.61
N ASP A 68 5.13 -6.11 -9.79
CA ASP A 68 4.28 -6.33 -10.96
C ASP A 68 3.24 -5.20 -11.11
N LEU A 69 2.49 -4.93 -10.03
CA LEU A 69 1.48 -3.88 -10.01
C LEU A 69 2.09 -2.48 -10.20
N TRP A 70 3.27 -2.25 -9.62
CA TRP A 70 4.00 -0.98 -9.69
C TRP A 70 4.50 -0.67 -11.10
N SER A 71 4.90 -1.70 -11.84
CA SER A 71 5.34 -1.59 -13.23
C SER A 71 4.22 -1.13 -14.18
N GLU A 72 2.97 -1.52 -13.88
CA GLU A 72 1.78 -1.13 -14.65
C GLU A 72 1.19 0.21 -14.20
N ALA A 73 1.48 0.63 -12.96
CA ALA A 73 0.94 1.85 -12.38
C ALA A 73 1.61 3.11 -12.96
N LYS A 74 0.84 4.20 -13.06
CA LYS A 74 1.32 5.49 -13.59
C LYS A 74 1.68 6.44 -12.46
N PRO A 75 2.79 7.20 -12.54
CA PRO A 75 3.09 8.25 -11.57
C PRO A 75 1.91 9.20 -11.36
N LEU A 76 1.59 9.48 -10.09
CA LEU A 76 0.61 10.50 -9.75
C LEU A 76 1.29 11.87 -9.87
N ASN A 77 1.09 12.55 -10.98
CA ASN A 77 1.48 13.94 -11.11
C ASN A 77 0.48 14.80 -10.31
N MET A 78 0.86 15.23 -9.12
CA MET A 78 0.08 16.18 -8.31
C MET A 78 0.34 17.64 -8.73
N SER A 79 0.35 17.92 -10.04
CA SER A 79 0.46 19.27 -10.61
C SER A 79 -0.79 20.09 -10.35
#